data_AF-Q821N7-F1
#
_entry.id   AF-Q821N7-F1
#
_cell.length_a   1.000
_cell.length_b   1.000
_cell.length_c   1.000
_cell.angle_alpha   90.00
_cell.angle_beta   90.00
_cell.angle_gamma   90.00
#
_symmetry.space_group_name_H-M   'P 1'
#
loop_
_entity.id
_entity.type
_entity.pdbx_description
1 polymer ?
#
loop_
_entity_poly.entity_id
_entity_poly.type
_entity_poly.pdbx_seq_one_letter_code
_entity_poly.pdbx_strand_id
1 'polypeptide(L)'
;MQPMAGLVFVVIFSVLLGAFLGAYCQLYYLVKNIMLSWESLLSHAIAKRQALLSLSRSGNFSSPRLSQETEFLTQHHKMSWRGFLKHGYDILFAFQEMEETLPQLVHEIVESIGEHHEREDIVSLLEDFWARDNLFAFETAAYEQAVEKYLKQRSSPSLWIASRLFRFLDLPMICFSR
;
A
#
# COMPACT_ATOMS: atom_id res chain seq x y z
N MET A 1 -11.40 -46.62 -33.39
CA MET A 1 -10.38 -45.57 -33.13
C MET A 1 -10.91 -44.40 -32.28
N GLN A 2 -12.03 -44.52 -31.55
CA GLN A 2 -12.58 -43.45 -30.70
C GLN A 2 -12.02 -43.32 -29.25
N PRO A 3 -11.50 -44.36 -28.56
CA PRO A 3 -11.11 -44.21 -27.14
C PRO A 3 -9.81 -43.41 -26.95
N MET A 4 -8.89 -43.46 -27.91
CA MET A 4 -7.64 -42.69 -27.89
C MET A 4 -7.89 -41.18 -27.96
N ALA A 5 -8.84 -40.72 -28.78
CA ALA A 5 -9.16 -39.31 -28.91
C ALA A 5 -9.76 -38.74 -27.60
N GLY A 6 -10.61 -39.50 -26.92
CA GLY A 6 -11.17 -39.12 -25.63
C GLY A 6 -10.11 -39.01 -24.53
N LEU A 7 -9.16 -39.96 -24.48
CA LEU A 7 -8.08 -39.95 -23.49
C LEU A 7 -7.11 -38.78 -23.70
N VAL A 8 -6.73 -38.51 -24.96
CA VAL A 8 -5.89 -37.36 -25.32
C VAL A 8 -6.59 -36.04 -24.97
N PHE A 9 -7.89 -35.93 -25.22
CA PHE A 9 -8.67 -34.75 -24.86
C PHE A 9 -8.68 -34.49 -23.35
N VAL A 10 -8.94 -35.52 -22.54
CA VAL A 10 -8.95 -35.41 -21.07
C VAL A 10 -7.59 -34.98 -20.53
N VAL A 11 -6.50 -35.54 -21.07
CA VAL A 11 -5.14 -35.18 -20.65
C VAL A 11 -4.83 -33.71 -20.98
N ILE A 12 -5.08 -33.29 -22.22
CA ILE A 12 -4.83 -31.90 -22.65
C ILE A 12 -5.68 -30.93 -21.82
N PHE A 13 -6.96 -31.21 -21.63
CA PHE A 13 -7.86 -30.35 -20.87
C PHE A 13 -7.44 -30.24 -19.40
N SER A 14 -7.03 -31.35 -18.78
CA SER A 14 -6.54 -31.36 -17.39
C SER A 14 -5.26 -30.54 -17.22
N VAL A 15 -4.33 -30.64 -18.17
CA VAL A 15 -3.09 -29.84 -18.18
C VAL A 15 -3.40 -28.35 -18.33
N LEU A 16 -4.31 -28.00 -19.25
CA LEU A 16 -4.72 -26.60 -19.46
C LEU A 16 -5.42 -26.03 -18.23
N LEU A 17 -6.32 -26.80 -17.60
CA LEU A 17 -7.02 -26.38 -16.38
C LEU A 17 -6.04 -26.19 -15.22
N GLY A 18 -5.08 -27.11 -15.06
CA GLY A 18 -4.02 -27.00 -14.06
C GLY A 18 -3.13 -25.78 -14.27
N ALA A 19 -2.72 -25.51 -15.51
CA ALA A 19 -1.96 -24.31 -15.86
C ALA A 19 -2.75 -23.03 -15.57
N PHE A 20 -4.05 -23.02 -15.87
CA PHE A 20 -4.93 -21.88 -15.61
C PHE A 20 -5.14 -21.60 -14.12
N LEU A 21 -5.33 -22.65 -13.32
CA LEU A 21 -5.41 -22.54 -11.86
C LEU A 21 -4.09 -22.07 -11.27
N GLY A 22 -2.95 -22.59 -11.75
CA GLY A 22 -1.62 -22.14 -11.35
C GLY A 22 -1.40 -20.66 -11.61
N ALA A 23 -1.80 -20.18 -12.80
CA ALA A 23 -1.74 -18.77 -13.16
C ALA A 23 -2.59 -17.89 -12.23
N TYR A 24 -3.81 -18.32 -11.89
CA TYR A 24 -4.66 -17.64 -10.92
C TYR A 24 -4.00 -17.57 -9.54
N CYS A 25 -3.51 -18.70 -9.02
CA CYS A 25 -2.85 -18.76 -7.71
C CYS A 25 -1.61 -17.88 -7.64
N GLN A 26 -0.82 -17.85 -8.72
CA GLN A 26 0.37 -16.99 -8.81
C GLN A 26 -0.01 -15.51 -8.78
N LEU A 27 -0.98 -15.07 -9.59
CA LEU A 27 -1.46 -13.69 -9.58
C LEU A 27 -2.06 -13.31 -8.22
N TYR A 28 -2.84 -14.20 -7.63
CA TYR A 28 -3.42 -14.00 -6.30
C TYR A 28 -2.34 -13.84 -5.23
N TYR A 29 -1.30 -14.67 -5.27
CA TYR A 29 -0.16 -14.56 -4.35
C TYR A 29 0.56 -13.20 -4.49
N LEU A 30 0.82 -12.74 -5.71
CA LEU A 30 1.45 -11.44 -5.93
C LEU A 30 0.61 -10.29 -5.39
N VAL A 31 -0.70 -10.30 -5.66
CA VAL A 31 -1.62 -9.29 -5.12
C VAL A 31 -1.67 -9.37 -3.60
N LYS A 32 -1.65 -10.56 -3.02
CA LYS A 32 -1.60 -10.72 -1.56
C LYS A 32 -0.31 -10.16 -0.97
N ASN A 33 0.82 -10.30 -1.65
CA ASN A 33 2.06 -9.66 -1.23
C ASN A 33 1.93 -8.13 -1.25
N ILE A 34 1.35 -7.54 -2.30
CA ILE A 34 1.05 -6.10 -2.36
C ILE A 34 0.16 -5.68 -1.18
N MET A 35 -0.91 -6.45 -0.91
CA MET A 35 -1.83 -6.14 0.19
C MET A 35 -1.14 -6.15 1.55
N LEU A 36 -0.23 -7.09 1.80
CA LEU A 36 0.53 -7.14 3.06
C LEU A 36 1.47 -5.95 3.18
N SER A 37 2.19 -5.60 2.12
CA SER A 37 3.04 -4.40 2.09
C SER A 37 2.20 -3.12 2.26
N TRP A 38 1.02 -3.06 1.67
CA TRP A 38 0.08 -1.94 1.82
C TRP A 38 -0.43 -1.80 3.27
N GLU A 39 -0.84 -2.90 3.89
CA GLU A 39 -1.27 -2.92 5.30
C GLU A 39 -0.15 -2.42 6.22
N SER A 40 1.08 -2.92 6.01
CA SER A 40 2.26 -2.48 6.75
C SER A 40 2.53 -0.98 6.56
N LEU A 41 2.59 -0.53 5.30
CA LEU A 41 2.81 0.87 4.92
C LEU A 41 1.79 1.80 5.58
N LEU A 42 0.50 1.47 5.49
CA LEU A 42 -0.57 2.26 6.09
C LEU A 42 -0.53 2.27 7.62
N SER A 43 -0.18 1.14 8.25
CA SER A 43 -0.01 1.09 9.71
C SER A 43 1.03 2.12 10.18
N HIS A 44 2.17 2.21 9.49
CA HIS A 44 3.20 3.19 9.78
C HIS A 44 2.77 4.62 9.43
N ALA A 45 2.09 4.83 8.31
CA ALA A 45 1.57 6.14 7.91
C ALA A 45 0.52 6.68 8.90
N ILE A 46 -0.32 5.81 9.46
CA ILE A 46 -1.30 6.13 10.51
C ILE A 46 -0.56 6.49 11.81
N ALA A 47 0.39 5.65 12.24
CA ALA A 47 1.17 5.90 13.45
C ALA A 47 1.94 7.23 13.37
N LYS A 48 2.57 7.52 12.21
CA LYS A 48 3.23 8.79 11.90
C LYS A 48 2.31 9.99 12.11
N ARG A 49 1.06 9.93 11.61
CA ARG A 49 0.06 10.99 11.77
C ARG A 49 -0.49 11.10 13.18
N GLN A 50 -0.62 9.99 13.91
CA GLN A 50 -1.01 9.99 15.32
C GLN A 50 0.06 10.63 16.23
N ALA A 51 1.34 10.40 15.93
CA ALA A 51 2.45 11.09 16.60
C ALA A 51 2.39 12.60 16.35
N LEU A 52 2.19 13.04 15.10
CA LEU A 52 2.00 14.46 14.77
C LEU A 52 0.76 15.08 15.42
N LEU A 53 -0.36 14.36 15.48
CA LEU A 53 -1.55 14.82 16.21
C LEU A 53 -1.24 15.04 17.69
N SER A 54 -0.47 14.14 18.30
CA SER A 54 -0.05 14.27 19.70
C SER A 54 0.86 15.49 19.89
N LEU A 55 1.83 15.70 18.99
CA LEU A 55 2.69 16.89 18.98
C LEU A 55 1.89 18.19 18.80
N SER A 56 0.93 18.21 17.87
CA SER A 56 0.10 19.38 17.59
C SER A 56 -0.70 19.82 18.82
N ARG A 57 -1.22 18.86 19.60
CA ARG A 57 -1.92 19.13 20.85
C ARG A 57 -1.00 19.76 21.90
N SER A 58 0.24 19.29 21.99
CA SER A 58 1.25 19.86 22.90
C SER A 58 1.65 21.29 22.50
N GLY A 59 1.66 21.60 21.20
CA GLY A 59 1.94 22.94 20.66
C GLY A 59 0.73 23.88 20.55
N ASN A 60 -0.45 23.48 21.07
CA ASN A 60 -1.73 24.19 20.87
C ASN A 60 -2.06 24.50 19.39
N PHE A 61 -1.56 23.67 18.47
CA PHE A 61 -1.83 23.76 17.05
C PHE A 61 -2.98 22.81 16.69
N SER A 62 -4.05 23.35 16.09
CA SER A 62 -5.17 22.54 15.61
C SER A 62 -5.10 22.37 14.10
N SER A 63 -4.90 21.13 13.66
CA SER A 63 -4.97 20.78 12.24
C SER A 63 -6.10 19.78 12.00
N PRO A 64 -7.27 20.21 11.50
CA PRO A 64 -8.35 19.30 11.11
C PRO A 64 -7.90 18.35 9.98
N ARG A 65 -6.93 18.79 9.17
CA ARG A 65 -6.33 18.03 8.09
C ARG A 65 -5.71 16.71 8.56
N LEU A 66 -4.89 16.73 9.61
CA LEU A 66 -4.27 15.50 10.15
C LEU A 66 -5.30 14.45 10.58
N SER A 67 -6.42 14.90 11.14
CA SER A 67 -7.51 14.01 11.56
C SER A 67 -8.21 13.39 10.35
N GLN A 68 -8.49 14.19 9.32
CA GLN A 68 -9.08 13.73 8.05
C GLN A 68 -8.17 12.74 7.31
N GLU A 69 -6.87 13.02 7.24
CA GLU A 69 -5.89 12.10 6.64
C GLU A 69 -5.83 10.78 7.42
N THR A 70 -5.77 10.84 8.76
CA THR A 70 -5.76 9.64 9.59
C THR A 70 -7.02 8.79 9.38
N GLU A 71 -8.18 9.43 9.28
CA GLU A 71 -9.45 8.75 8.98
C GLU A 71 -9.42 8.10 7.60
N PHE A 72 -8.99 8.82 6.58
CA PHE A 72 -8.82 8.29 5.23
C PHE A 72 -7.93 7.05 5.21
N LEU A 73 -6.74 7.10 5.83
CA LEU A 73 -5.84 5.95 5.87
C LEU A 73 -6.45 4.77 6.63
N THR A 74 -7.15 5.04 7.73
CA THR A 74 -7.81 4.00 8.54
C THR A 74 -8.91 3.30 7.74
N GLN A 75 -9.72 4.05 6.97
CA GLN A 75 -10.76 3.49 6.09
C GLN A 75 -10.16 2.58 5.01
N HIS A 76 -8.95 2.88 4.54
CA HIS A 76 -8.30 2.15 3.44
C HIS A 76 -7.29 1.07 3.92
N HIS A 77 -7.08 0.95 5.25
CA HIS A 77 -6.15 0.00 5.85
C HIS A 77 -6.54 -1.47 5.63
N LYS A 78 -7.83 -1.82 5.78
CA LYS A 78 -8.31 -3.21 5.70
C LYS A 78 -9.30 -3.43 4.56
N MET A 79 -8.84 -3.23 3.33
CA MET A 79 -9.68 -3.48 2.16
C MET A 79 -9.46 -4.83 1.50
N SER A 80 -10.48 -5.30 0.79
CA SER A 80 -10.31 -6.48 -0.06
C SER A 80 -9.36 -6.16 -1.22
N TRP A 81 -8.58 -7.15 -1.66
CA TRP A 81 -7.69 -7.00 -2.80
C TRP A 81 -8.42 -6.55 -4.08
N ARG A 82 -9.67 -6.97 -4.26
CA ARG A 82 -10.49 -6.53 -5.41
C ARG A 82 -10.87 -5.06 -5.31
N GLY A 83 -11.17 -4.60 -4.09
CA GLY A 83 -11.40 -3.19 -3.80
C GLY A 83 -10.16 -2.37 -4.07
N PHE A 84 -9.00 -2.84 -3.58
CA PHE A 84 -7.71 -2.20 -3.79
C PHE A 84 -7.36 -2.07 -5.28
N LEU A 85 -7.43 -3.16 -6.05
CA LEU A 85 -7.15 -3.09 -7.49
C LEU A 85 -8.13 -2.21 -8.26
N LYS A 86 -9.37 -2.07 -7.79
CA LYS A 86 -10.40 -1.26 -8.46
C LYS A 86 -10.23 0.23 -8.16
N HIS A 87 -9.89 0.58 -6.93
CA HIS A 87 -9.82 1.96 -6.43
C HIS A 87 -8.37 2.45 -6.24
N GLY A 88 -7.39 1.62 -6.59
CA GLY A 88 -5.98 1.86 -6.29
C GLY A 88 -5.46 3.17 -6.86
N TYR A 89 -5.92 3.59 -8.04
CA TYR A 89 -5.56 4.90 -8.61
C TYR A 89 -5.95 6.05 -7.68
N ASP A 90 -7.22 6.12 -7.29
CA ASP A 90 -7.72 7.21 -6.44
C ASP A 90 -7.05 7.18 -5.06
N ILE A 91 -6.91 5.98 -4.48
CA ILE A 91 -6.36 5.80 -3.13
C ILE A 91 -4.88 6.18 -3.09
N LEU A 92 -4.11 5.68 -4.05
CA LEU A 92 -2.66 5.87 -4.06
C LEU A 92 -2.30 7.32 -4.41
N PHE A 93 -3.02 7.97 -5.32
CA PHE A 93 -2.79 9.39 -5.61
C PHE A 93 -3.16 10.31 -4.44
N ALA A 94 -4.32 10.07 -3.81
CA ALA A 94 -4.68 10.82 -2.61
C ALA A 94 -3.64 10.61 -1.51
N PHE A 95 -3.15 9.38 -1.32
CA PHE A 95 -2.13 9.12 -0.33
C PHE A 95 -0.78 9.79 -0.67
N GLN A 96 -0.39 9.80 -1.94
CA GLN A 96 0.80 10.52 -2.41
C GLN A 96 0.71 12.01 -2.10
N GLU A 97 -0.41 12.66 -2.43
CA GLU A 97 -0.65 14.07 -2.15
C GLU A 97 -0.55 14.38 -0.64
N MET A 98 -1.06 13.48 0.21
CA MET A 98 -0.93 13.59 1.66
C MET A 98 0.53 13.54 2.11
N GLU A 99 1.35 12.65 1.56
CA GLU A 99 2.79 12.59 1.90
C GLU A 99 3.58 13.79 1.36
N GLU A 100 3.28 14.28 0.15
CA GLU A 100 3.98 15.43 -0.45
C GLU A 100 3.80 16.72 0.34
N THR A 101 2.66 16.86 1.02
CA THR A 101 2.29 18.05 1.78
C THR A 101 2.57 17.93 3.28
N LEU A 102 2.87 16.71 3.76
CA LEU A 102 3.17 16.45 5.16
C LEU A 102 4.38 17.23 5.69
N PRO A 103 5.49 17.43 4.95
CA PRO A 103 6.65 18.18 5.45
C PRO A 103 6.33 19.62 5.86
N GLN A 104 5.43 20.29 5.13
CA GLN A 104 4.98 21.65 5.47
C GLN A 104 4.24 21.64 6.80
N LEU A 105 3.36 20.66 6.99
CA LEU A 105 2.57 20.53 8.21
C LEU A 105 3.43 20.13 9.42
N VAL A 106 4.46 19.30 9.22
CA VAL A 106 5.46 18.99 10.24
C VAL A 106 6.20 20.27 10.65
N HIS A 107 6.63 21.08 9.69
CA HIS A 107 7.32 22.33 9.96
C HIS A 107 6.45 23.30 10.77
N GLU A 108 5.19 23.50 10.38
CA GLU A 108 4.24 24.34 11.13
C GLU A 108 4.05 23.86 12.59
N ILE A 109 3.94 22.54 12.80
CA ILE A 109 3.81 21.96 14.14
C ILE A 109 5.09 22.19 14.96
N VAL A 110 6.26 21.94 14.39
CA VAL A 110 7.54 22.14 15.07
C VAL A 110 7.77 23.62 15.42
N GLU A 111 7.42 24.55 14.52
CA GLU A 111 7.47 25.99 14.81
C GLU A 111 6.50 26.38 15.92
N SER A 112 5.28 25.81 15.94
CA SER A 112 4.28 26.10 16.98
C SER A 112 4.72 25.67 18.39
N ILE A 113 5.56 24.64 18.47
CA ILE A 113 6.14 24.16 19.72
C ILE A 113 7.20 25.14 20.24
N GLY A 114 7.88 25.88 19.36
CA GLY A 114 8.83 26.93 19.72
C GLY A 114 9.88 26.49 20.74
N GLU A 115 10.17 27.34 21.73
CA GLU A 115 11.16 27.06 22.79
C GLU A 115 10.77 25.88 23.71
N HIS A 116 9.53 25.38 23.66
CA HIS A 116 9.09 24.26 24.51
C HIS A 116 9.66 22.90 24.07
N HIS A 117 10.38 22.87 22.93
CA HIS A 117 11.01 21.68 22.34
C HIS A 117 11.98 20.92 23.28
N GLU A 118 12.50 21.55 24.34
CA GLU A 118 13.38 20.89 25.32
C GLU A 118 12.63 20.10 26.40
N ARG A 119 11.28 20.15 26.43
CA ARG A 119 10.51 19.27 27.31
C ARG A 119 10.68 17.83 26.85
N GLU A 120 11.10 16.97 27.77
CA GLU A 120 11.36 15.54 27.55
C GLU A 120 10.18 14.82 26.86
N ASP A 121 8.94 15.19 27.20
CA ASP A 121 7.72 14.66 26.57
C ASP A 121 7.62 15.00 25.07
N ILE A 122 8.03 16.21 24.68
CA ILE A 122 8.00 16.66 23.28
C ILE A 122 9.13 16.01 22.48
N VAL A 123 10.32 15.90 23.08
CA VAL A 123 11.46 15.19 22.49
C VAL A 123 11.09 13.74 22.19
N SER A 124 10.49 13.03 23.16
CA SER A 124 10.06 11.64 22.97
C SER A 124 9.03 11.50 21.83
N LEU A 125 8.08 12.43 21.71
CA LEU A 125 7.10 12.42 20.62
C LEU A 125 7.71 12.72 19.25
N LEU A 126 8.71 13.61 19.18
CA LEU A 126 9.49 13.87 17.96
C LEU A 126 10.31 12.65 17.55
N GLU A 127 10.95 11.98 18.51
CA GLU A 127 11.69 10.74 18.26
C GLU A 127 10.78 9.63 17.74
N ASP A 128 9.60 9.43 18.34
CA ASP A 128 8.62 8.46 17.82
C ASP A 128 8.19 8.84 16.41
N PHE A 129 7.87 10.12 16.13
CA PHE A 129 7.53 10.57 14.78
C PHE A 129 8.62 10.22 13.75
N TRP A 130 9.88 10.57 14.01
CA TRP A 130 10.99 10.29 13.10
C TRP A 130 11.28 8.79 12.98
N ALA A 131 11.12 8.02 14.06
CA ALA A 131 11.21 6.57 14.00
C ALA A 131 10.13 5.97 13.10
N ARG A 132 8.88 6.46 13.18
CA ARG A 132 7.79 6.05 12.29
C ARG A 132 8.03 6.46 10.84
N ASP A 133 8.59 7.64 10.61
CA ASP A 133 8.93 8.13 9.27
C ASP A 133 10.00 7.25 8.60
N ASN A 134 11.04 6.87 9.34
CA ASN A 134 12.07 5.95 8.85
C ASN A 134 11.50 4.57 8.50
N LEU A 135 10.62 4.02 9.36
CA LEU A 135 9.94 2.76 9.09
C LEU A 135 9.01 2.87 7.88
N PHE A 136 8.30 3.99 7.74
CA PHE A 136 7.47 4.28 6.58
C PHE A 136 8.29 4.29 5.28
N ALA A 137 9.47 4.92 5.27
CA ALA A 137 10.36 4.94 4.11
C ALA A 137 10.85 3.52 3.74
N PHE A 138 11.13 2.67 4.74
CA PHE A 138 11.48 1.27 4.51
C PHE A 138 10.32 0.46 3.89
N GLU A 139 9.13 0.58 4.45
CA GLU A 139 7.93 -0.13 3.95
C GLU A 139 7.49 0.38 2.57
N THR A 140 7.75 1.64 2.26
CA THR A 140 7.53 2.20 0.93
C THR A 140 8.32 1.44 -0.12
N ALA A 141 9.62 1.20 0.11
CA ALA A 141 10.45 0.45 -0.81
C ALA A 141 9.95 -1.01 -0.98
N ALA A 142 9.47 -1.63 0.09
CA ALA A 142 8.89 -2.97 0.03
C ALA A 142 7.60 -3.00 -0.80
N TYR A 143 6.72 -1.99 -0.64
CA TYR A 143 5.51 -1.84 -1.42
C TYR A 143 5.81 -1.60 -2.91
N GLU A 144 6.70 -0.67 -3.23
CA GLU A 144 7.12 -0.37 -4.62
C GLU A 144 7.67 -1.62 -5.31
N GLN A 145 8.52 -2.39 -4.64
CA GLN A 145 9.07 -3.63 -5.16
C GLN A 145 7.99 -4.70 -5.39
N ALA A 146 7.00 -4.80 -4.49
CA ALA A 146 5.88 -5.72 -4.64
C ALA A 146 5.01 -5.36 -5.85
N VAL A 147 4.72 -4.08 -6.05
CA VAL A 147 3.97 -3.56 -7.20
C VAL A 147 4.74 -3.80 -8.49
N GLU A 148 6.02 -3.45 -8.57
CA GLU A 148 6.84 -3.67 -9.76
C GLU A 148 6.85 -5.15 -10.17
N LYS A 149 7.05 -6.04 -9.20
CA LYS A 149 7.04 -7.50 -9.42
C LYS A 149 5.67 -7.97 -9.93
N TYR A 150 4.58 -7.47 -9.39
CA TYR A 150 3.23 -7.78 -9.85
C TYR A 150 3.01 -7.34 -11.29
N LEU A 151 3.32 -6.09 -11.62
CA LEU A 151 3.15 -5.54 -12.97
C LEU A 151 3.96 -6.31 -14.01
N LYS A 152 5.22 -6.62 -13.68
CA LYS A 152 6.12 -7.41 -14.53
C LYS A 152 5.61 -8.83 -14.78
N GLN A 153 5.09 -9.51 -13.76
CA GLN A 153 4.56 -10.86 -13.93
C GLN A 153 3.19 -10.86 -14.61
N ARG A 154 2.30 -9.94 -14.26
CA ARG A 154 0.95 -9.84 -14.84
C ARG A 154 0.97 -9.60 -16.36
N SER A 155 1.95 -8.85 -16.84
CA SER A 155 2.16 -8.58 -18.27
C SER A 155 2.77 -9.76 -19.04
N SER A 156 3.19 -10.83 -18.35
CA SER A 156 3.74 -12.01 -19.01
C SER A 156 2.66 -12.76 -19.83
N PRO A 157 3.02 -13.31 -21.00
CA PRO A 157 2.08 -14.03 -21.86
C PRO A 157 1.38 -15.21 -21.17
N SER A 158 2.08 -15.89 -20.25
CA SER A 158 1.57 -17.04 -19.50
C SER A 158 0.47 -16.66 -18.50
N LEU A 159 0.47 -15.42 -17.99
CA LEU A 159 -0.49 -14.95 -16.98
C LEU A 159 -1.58 -14.04 -17.57
N TRP A 160 -1.41 -13.56 -18.80
CA TRP A 160 -2.30 -12.58 -19.42
C TRP A 160 -3.77 -13.03 -19.54
N ILE A 161 -4.01 -14.30 -19.87
CA ILE A 161 -5.37 -14.82 -19.99
C ILE A 161 -6.04 -14.87 -18.60
N ALA A 162 -5.33 -15.39 -17.60
CA ALA A 162 -5.82 -15.44 -16.22
C ALA A 162 -6.02 -14.03 -15.65
N SER A 163 -5.14 -13.08 -15.96
CA SER A 163 -5.25 -11.71 -15.45
C SER A 163 -6.51 -11.01 -15.97
N ARG A 164 -6.83 -11.18 -17.26
CA ARG A 164 -8.07 -10.66 -17.86
C ARG A 164 -9.32 -11.36 -17.34
N LEU A 165 -9.32 -12.70 -17.32
CA LEU A 165 -10.51 -13.48 -16.96
C LEU A 165 -10.92 -13.26 -15.50
N PHE A 166 -9.95 -13.15 -14.59
CA PHE A 166 -10.19 -12.95 -13.16
C PHE A 166 -10.12 -11.49 -12.71
N ARG A 167 -10.00 -10.54 -13.65
CA ARG A 167 -9.95 -9.09 -13.39
C ARG A 167 -8.84 -8.68 -12.40
N PHE A 168 -7.66 -9.23 -12.60
CA PHE A 168 -6.44 -8.68 -11.99
C PHE A 168 -6.10 -7.39 -12.74
N LEU A 169 -6.51 -6.25 -12.17
CA LEU A 169 -6.37 -4.93 -12.78
C LEU A 169 -4.96 -4.36 -12.59
N ASP A 170 -4.69 -3.27 -13.29
CA ASP A 170 -3.43 -2.55 -13.14
C ASP A 170 -3.39 -1.79 -11.81
N LEU A 171 -2.19 -1.40 -11.40
CA LEU A 171 -1.97 -0.51 -10.28
C LEU A 171 -1.04 0.62 -10.73
N PRO A 172 -1.28 1.86 -10.32
CA PRO A 172 -0.28 2.91 -10.55
C PRO A 172 0.99 2.55 -9.79
N MET A 173 2.12 2.67 -10.47
CA MET A 173 3.41 2.70 -9.80
C MET A 173 3.57 4.11 -9.25
N ILE A 174 3.43 4.25 -7.94
CA ILE A 174 3.67 5.52 -7.24
C ILE A 174 5.00 5.39 -6.53
N CYS A 175 5.84 6.40 -6.72
CA CYS A 175 7.06 6.58 -5.94
C CYS A 175 6.81 7.71 -4.95
N PHE A 176 6.92 7.43 -3.65
CA PHE A 176 6.87 8.49 -2.66
C PHE A 176 8.23 9.21 -2.65
N SER A 177 8.21 10.55 -2.65
CA SER A 177 9.44 11.35 -2.57
C SER A 177 10.19 11.02 -1.29
N ARG A 178 11.50 10.74 -1.42
CA ARG A 178 12.42 10.51 -0.31
C ARG A 178 12.98 11.82 0.22
#